data_AF-A0A9D1NCU3-F1
#
_entry.id   AF-A0A9D1NCU3-F1
#
_cell.length_a   1.000
_cell.length_b   1.000
_cell.length_c   1.000
_cell.angle_alpha   90.00
_cell.angle_beta   90.00
_cell.angle_gamma   90.00
#
_symmetry.space_group_name_H-M   'P 1'
#
loop_
_entity.id
_entity.type
_entity.pdbx_description
1 polymer ?
#
loop_
_entity_poly.entity_id
_entity_poly.type
_entity_poly.pdbx_seq_one_letter_code
_entity_poly.pdbx_strand_id
1 'polypeptide(L)' 'MEANGKIPGAERIGGSGIMAIWCVGEQDLLLDLKMLIKQYYVATFTQQDNRLKLTFSNGQTFWITVSEEK' A
#
# COMPACT_ATOMS: atom_id res chain seq x y z
N MET A 1 33.06 -11.58 -5.58
CA MET A 1 31.70 -11.75 -6.14
C MET A 1 30.82 -10.75 -5.43
N GLU A 2 30.58 -9.62 -6.07
CA GLU A 2 29.80 -8.50 -5.54
C GLU A 2 28.31 -8.75 -5.85
N ALA A 3 27.46 -8.77 -4.83
CA ALA A 3 26.02 -8.71 -5.00
C ALA A 3 25.57 -7.25 -4.78
N ASN A 4 25.61 -6.46 -5.85
CA ASN A 4 25.01 -5.12 -5.91
C ASN A 4 23.47 -5.26 -6.00
N GLY A 5 22.83 -5.59 -4.88
CA GLY A 5 21.38 -5.55 -4.74
C GLY A 5 20.92 -4.15 -4.39
N LYS A 6 20.59 -3.33 -5.39
CA LYS A 6 19.91 -2.05 -5.18
C LYS A 6 18.52 -2.31 -4.62
N ILE A 7 18.32 -2.02 -3.34
CA ILE A 7 17.01 -2.11 -2.68
C ILE A 7 16.17 -0.92 -3.19
N PRO A 8 15.00 -1.15 -3.82
CA PRO A 8 14.14 -0.04 -4.24
C PRO A 8 13.67 0.75 -3.01
N GLY A 9 13.98 2.04 -2.94
CA GLY A 9 13.54 2.96 -1.88
C GLY A 9 14.60 3.43 -0.88
N ALA A 10 15.84 2.93 -0.94
CA ALA A 10 16.90 3.39 -0.05
C ALA A 10 17.60 4.65 -0.60
N GLU A 11 17.21 5.83 -0.12
CA GLU A 11 17.93 7.09 -0.35
C GLU A 11 19.03 7.26 0.73
N ARG A 12 20.28 7.49 0.31
CA ARG A 12 21.40 7.67 1.24
C ARG A 12 21.35 9.07 1.85
N ILE A 13 20.84 9.19 3.07
CA ILE A 13 20.98 10.40 3.89
C ILE A 13 22.39 10.42 4.49
N GLY A 14 23.23 11.35 4.04
CA GLY A 14 24.61 11.52 4.50
C GLY A 14 24.67 12.04 5.94
N GLY A 15 25.43 11.34 6.79
CA GLY A 15 25.73 11.72 8.18
C GLY A 15 25.24 10.67 9.17
N SER A 16 26.14 9.78 9.64
CA SER A 16 25.88 8.73 10.64
C SER A 16 24.48 8.10 10.52
N GLY A 17 24.12 7.72 9.28
CA GLY A 17 22.75 7.41 8.91
C GLY A 17 22.32 6.04 9.43
N ILE A 18 21.42 6.02 10.39
CA ILE A 18 20.56 4.87 10.64
C ILE A 18 19.80 4.65 9.33
N MET A 19 20.00 3.51 8.66
CA MET A 19 19.20 3.13 7.50
C MET A 19 17.76 3.02 7.98
N ALA A 20 16.94 4.04 7.72
CA ALA A 20 15.50 3.94 7.92
C ALA A 20 14.98 2.93 6.90
N ILE A 21 14.71 1.71 7.36
CA ILE A 21 13.99 0.72 6.56
C ILE A 21 12.54 1.21 6.55
N TRP A 22 12.09 1.70 5.39
CA TRP A 22 10.69 2.02 5.18
C TRP A 22 9.88 0.74 5.29
N CYS A 23 9.15 0.60 6.40
CA CYS A 23 8.24 -0.50 6.62
C CYS A 23 6.83 -0.01 6.27
N VAL A 24 6.18 -0.65 5.31
CA VAL A 24 4.80 -0.35 4.91
C VAL A 24 3.90 -1.37 5.59
N GLY A 25 3.05 -0.91 6.50
CA GLY A 25 2.07 -1.77 7.15
C GLY A 25 0.89 -2.09 6.23
N GLU A 26 0.10 -3.10 6.60
CA GLU A 26 -1.11 -3.52 5.88
C GLU A 26 -2.10 -2.37 5.68
N GLN A 27 -2.22 -1.49 6.69
CA GLN A 27 -3.09 -0.32 6.66
C GLN A 27 -2.60 0.76 5.71
N ASP A 28 -1.28 1.00 5.70
CA ASP A 28 -0.65 1.95 4.78
C ASP A 28 -0.88 1.50 3.34
N LEU A 29 -0.65 0.21 3.07
CA LEU A 29 -0.90 -0.38 1.76
C LEU A 29 -2.38 -0.35 1.36
N LEU A 30 -3.31 -0.57 2.29
CA LEU A 30 -4.75 -0.48 2.03
C LEU A 30 -5.16 0.96 1.65
N LEU A 31 -4.57 1.96 2.29
CA LEU A 31 -4.81 3.37 2.00
C LEU A 31 -4.28 3.74 0.60
N ASP A 32 -3.08 3.29 0.27
CA ASP A 32 -2.48 3.50 -1.05
C ASP A 32 -3.33 2.86 -2.16
N LEU A 33 -3.80 1.63 -1.94
CA LEU A 33 -4.72 0.95 -2.86
C LEU A 33 -6.03 1.73 -3.04
N LYS A 34 -6.62 2.25 -1.96
CA LYS A 34 -7.82 3.10 -2.06
C LYS A 34 -7.57 4.33 -2.94
N MET A 35 -6.42 4.99 -2.76
CA MET A 35 -6.05 6.18 -3.54
C MET A 35 -5.85 5.84 -5.01
N LEU A 36 -5.16 4.74 -5.31
CA LEU A 36 -4.97 4.27 -6.68
C LEU A 36 -6.29 3.90 -7.34
N ILE A 37 -7.12 3.08 -6.72
CA ILE A 37 -8.38 2.63 -7.34
C ILE A 37 -9.33 3.81 -7.57
N LYS A 38 -9.36 4.81 -6.68
CA LYS A 38 -10.11 6.07 -6.90
C LYS A 38 -9.72 6.81 -8.17
N GLN A 39 -8.45 6.73 -8.60
CA GLN A 39 -8.00 7.38 -9.82
C GLN A 39 -8.49 6.68 -11.09
N TYR A 40 -8.68 5.35 -11.03
CA TYR A 40 -8.98 4.54 -12.21
C TYR A 40 -10.43 4.05 -12.30
N TYR A 41 -11.16 4.01 -11.19
CA TYR A 41 -12.51 3.48 -11.12
C TYR A 41 -13.49 4.45 -10.44
N VAL A 42 -14.66 4.63 -11.05
CA VAL A 42 -15.80 5.30 -10.44
C VAL A 42 -16.48 4.32 -9.49
N ALA A 43 -15.93 4.20 -8.28
CA ALA A 43 -16.48 3.40 -7.19
C ALA A 43 -16.64 4.24 -5.92
N THR A 44 -17.59 3.88 -5.07
CA THR A 44 -17.70 4.40 -3.71
C THR A 44 -16.82 3.56 -2.79
N PHE A 45 -16.05 4.23 -1.94
CA PHE A 45 -15.09 3.59 -1.04
C PHE A 45 -15.47 3.83 0.42
N THR A 46 -15.66 2.75 1.16
CA THR A 46 -15.87 2.82 2.60
C THR A 46 -14.78 1.98 3.26
N GLN A 47 -13.98 2.62 4.11
CA GLN A 47 -13.04 1.89 4.96
C GLN A 47 -13.83 1.43 6.19
N GLN A 48 -13.79 0.14 6.47
CA GLN A 48 -14.41 -0.46 7.63
C GLN A 48 -13.40 -1.41 8.26
N ASP A 49 -13.00 -1.10 9.49
CA ASP A 49 -11.93 -1.79 10.21
C ASP A 49 -10.64 -1.88 9.36
N ASN A 50 -10.19 -3.11 9.07
CA ASN A 50 -8.98 -3.42 8.31
C ASN A 50 -9.27 -3.80 6.86
N ARG A 51 -10.40 -3.34 6.30
CA ARG A 51 -10.87 -3.75 4.97
C ARG A 51 -11.39 -2.56 4.19
N LEU A 52 -11.24 -2.62 2.88
CA LEU A 52 -11.76 -1.63 1.96
C LEU A 52 -12.97 -2.19 1.21
N LYS A 53 -14.12 -1.53 1.38
CA LYS A 53 -15.32 -1.80 0.59
C LYS A 53 -15.28 -1.01 -0.71
N LEU A 54 -15.49 -1.68 -1.83
CA LEU A 54 -15.71 -1.08 -3.14
C LEU A 54 -17.16 -1.31 -3.54
N THR A 55 -17.88 -0.25 -3.88
CA THR A 55 -19.23 -0.35 -4.43
C THR A 55 -19.28 0.36 -5.79
N PHE A 56 -19.64 -0.38 -6.82
CA PHE A 56 -19.77 0.12 -8.20
C PHE A 56 -21.19 0.60 -8.48
N SER A 57 -21.35 1.45 -9.48
CA SER A 57 -22.65 2.01 -9.89
C SER A 57 -23.64 0.95 -10.39
N ASN A 58 -23.15 -0.21 -10.83
CA ASN A 58 -23.97 -1.37 -11.20
C ASN A 58 -24.49 -2.17 -9.99
N GLY A 59 -24.24 -1.71 -8.76
CA GLY A 59 -24.66 -2.36 -7.52
C GLY A 59 -23.70 -3.45 -7.00
N GLN A 60 -22.67 -3.83 -7.76
CA GLN A 60 -21.69 -4.81 -7.31
C GLN A 60 -20.85 -4.25 -6.17
N THR A 61 -20.53 -5.11 -5.21
CA THR A 61 -19.73 -4.76 -4.05
C THR A 61 -18.66 -5.80 -3.77
N PHE A 62 -17.45 -5.34 -3.48
CA PHE A 62 -16.30 -6.18 -3.18
C PHE A 62 -15.59 -5.70 -1.91
N TRP A 63 -14.91 -6.62 -1.24
CA TRP A 63 -14.03 -6.34 -0.10
C TRP A 63 -12.58 -6.61 -0.49
N ILE A 64 -11.70 -5.69 -0.16
CA ILE A 64 -10.25 -5.88 -0.18
C ILE A 64 -9.75 -5.99 1.25
N THR A 65 -8.96 -7.03 1.50
CA THR A 65 -8.22 -7.24 2.74
C THR A 65 -6.74 -7.40 2.41
N VAL A 66 -5.88 -6.77 3.19
CA VAL A 66 -4.43 -6.89 3.07
C VAL A 66 -3.92 -7.55 4.35
N SER A 67 -3.00 -8.49 4.18
CA SER A 67 -2.28 -9.14 5.27
C SER A 67 -0.83 -9.32 4.87
N GLU A 68 0.09 -9.04 5.79
CA GLU A 68 1.51 -9.30 5.61
C GLU A 68 1.75 -10.83 5.60
N GLU A 69 2.54 -11.31 4.64
CA GLU A 69 2.99 -12.70 4.61
C GLU A 69 4.22 -12.84 5.52
N LYS A 70 4.20 -13.85 6.40
CA LYS A 70 5.25 -14.10 7.41
C LYS A 70 6.18 -15.22 7.00
#